data_AF-A0A2K3M984-F1
#
_entry.id   AF-A0A2K3M984-F1
#
_cell.length_a   1.000
_cell.length_b   1.000
_cell.length_c   1.000
_cell.angle_alpha   90.00
_cell.angle_beta   90.00
_cell.angle_gamma   90.00
#
_symmetry.space_group_name_H-M   'P 1'
#
loop_
_entity.id
_entity.type
_entity.pdbx_description
1 polymer ?
#
loop_
_entity_poly.entity_id
_entity_poly.type
_entity_poly.pdbx_seq_one_letter_code
_entity_poly.pdbx_strand_id
1 'polypeptide(L)' 'MGRWGTWEELLLGGAVLRHGSRDWNVVAAELRARTVYPYIFTPE' A
#
# COMPACT_ATOMS: atom_id res chain seq x y z
N MET A 1 1.01 16.17 10.24
CA MET A 1 1.70 14.87 10.12
C MET A 1 0.66 13.84 9.75
N GLY A 2 0.76 13.23 8.57
CA GLY A 2 -0.18 12.21 8.11
C GLY A 2 -0.07 10.99 9.03
N ARG A 3 -1.17 10.63 9.67
CA ARG A 3 -1.22 9.44 10.51
C ARG A 3 -1.30 8.23 9.60
N TRP A 4 -0.36 7.31 9.76
CA TRP A 4 -0.43 6.01 9.13
C TRP A 4 -1.61 5.24 9.73
N GLY A 5 -2.53 4.82 8.89
CA GLY A 5 -3.70 4.04 9.26
C GLY A 5 -3.49 2.54 9.08
N THR A 6 -4.39 1.75 9.66
CA THR A 6 -4.39 0.29 9.55
C THR A 6 -4.40 -0.19 8.09
N TRP A 7 -5.03 0.57 7.20
CA TRP A 7 -5.04 0.25 5.77
C TRP A 7 -3.64 0.35 5.15
N GLU A 8 -2.89 1.40 5.45
CA GLU A 8 -1.52 1.54 4.94
C GLU A 8 -0.59 0.46 5.50
N GLU A 9 -0.82 -0.03 6.73
CA GLU A 9 -0.08 -1.17 7.30
C GLU A 9 -0.36 -2.47 6.54
N LEU A 10 -1.62 -2.74 6.21
CA LEU A 10 -1.99 -3.93 5.43
C LEU A 10 -1.40 -3.88 4.02
N LEU A 11 -1.46 -2.72 3.36
CA LEU A 11 -0.86 -2.53 2.04
C LEU A 11 0.65 -2.72 2.08
N LEU A 12 1.32 -2.13 3.07
CA LEU A 12 2.76 -2.28 3.27
C LEU A 12 3.14 -3.74 3.50
N GLY A 13 2.45 -4.43 4.41
CA GLY A 13 2.67 -5.86 4.67
C GLY A 13 2.45 -6.72 3.43
N GLY A 14 1.38 -6.47 2.67
CA GLY A 14 1.06 -7.19 1.44
C GLY A 14 2.04 -6.92 0.28
N ALA A 15 2.64 -5.73 0.23
CA ALA A 15 3.67 -5.38 -0.75
C ALA A 15 5.02 -6.00 -0.39
N VAL A 16 5.42 -5.94 0.88
CA VAL A 16 6.65 -6.58 1.38
C VAL A 16 6.56 -8.11 1.26
N LEU A 17 5.39 -8.71 1.50
CA LEU A 17 5.20 -10.15 1.33
C LEU A 17 5.43 -10.61 -0.13
N ARG A 18 5.04 -9.80 -1.12
CA ARG A 18 5.17 -10.14 -2.55
C ARG A 18 6.53 -9.80 -3.14
N HIS A 19 7.09 -8.65 -2.78
CA HIS A 19 8.32 -8.12 -3.39
C HIS A 19 9.56 -8.35 -2.51
N GLY A 20 9.38 -8.76 -1.26
CA GLY A 20 10.43 -8.85 -0.28
C GLY A 20 10.92 -7.47 0.18
N SER A 21 11.83 -7.47 1.15
CA SER A 21 12.44 -6.25 1.70
C SER A 21 13.72 -5.82 0.98
N ARG A 22 14.06 -6.45 -0.16
CA ARG A 22 15.30 -6.20 -0.91
C ARG A 22 15.16 -5.08 -1.93
N ASP A 23 13.93 -4.77 -2.37
CA ASP A 23 13.65 -3.68 -3.30
C ASP A 23 12.45 -2.85 -2.83
N TRP A 24 12.76 -1.79 -2.09
CA TRP A 24 11.77 -0.86 -1.55
C TRP A 24 11.17 0.07 -2.60
N ASN A 25 11.77 0.23 -3.79
CA ASN A 25 11.19 1.05 -4.85
C ASN A 25 9.90 0.41 -5.38
N VAL A 26 9.90 -0.91 -5.54
CA VAL A 26 8.71 -1.65 -5.98
C VAL A 26 7.62 -1.62 -4.91
N VAL A 27 7.99 -1.78 -3.64
CA VAL A 27 7.07 -1.68 -2.49
C VAL A 27 6.43 -0.29 -2.43
N ALA A 28 7.21 0.78 -2.56
CA ALA A 28 6.70 2.15 -2.54
C ALA A 28 5.82 2.48 -3.75
N ALA A 29 6.16 1.96 -4.95
CA ALA A 29 5.36 2.13 -6.15
C ALA A 29 3.98 1.48 -6.00
N GLU A 30 3.93 0.26 -5.47
CA GLU A 30 2.68 -0.44 -5.20
C GLU A 30 1.85 0.26 -4.12
N LEU A 31 2.49 0.64 -3.00
CA LEU A 31 1.84 1.36 -1.91
C LEU A 31 1.17 2.63 -2.45
N ARG A 32 1.90 3.44 -3.25
CA ARG A 32 1.38 4.65 -3.88
C ARG A 32 0.21 4.36 -4.84
N ALA A 33 0.30 3.31 -5.66
CA ALA A 33 -0.80 2.94 -6.56
C ALA A 33 -2.10 2.62 -5.79
N ARG A 34 -1.97 2.00 -4.61
CA ARG A 34 -3.12 1.57 -3.79
C ARG A 34 -3.60 2.61 -2.78
N THR A 35 -2.76 3.58 -2.39
CA THR A 35 -3.13 4.71 -1.53
C THR A 35 -3.62 5.94 -2.28
N VAL A 36 -3.37 6.04 -3.60
CA VAL A 36 -3.96 7.08 -4.46
C VAL A 36 -5.40 6.74 -4.89
N TYR A 37 -5.77 5.45 -4.91
CA TYR A 37 -7.11 4.95 -5.25
C TYR A 37 -7.91 4.30 -4.10
N PRO A 38 -7.93 4.81 -2.86
CA PRO A 38 -8.73 4.21 -1.78
C PRO A 38 -10.22 4.54 -1.91
N TYR A 39 -10.61 5.44 -2.84
CA TYR A 39 -11.98 5.95 -3.00
C TYR A 39 -12.81 5.30 -4.11
N ILE A 40 -12.27 4.36 -4.91
CA ILE A 40 -13.03 3.71 -6.01
C ILE A 40 -13.19 2.20 -5.78
N PHE A 41 -13.61 1.83 -4.58
CA PHE A 41 -14.22 0.52 -4.36
C PHE A 41 -15.49 0.72 -3.51
N THR A 42 -16.51 1.29 -4.15
CA THR A 42 -17.90 1.07 -3.72
C THR A 42 -18.34 -0.26 -4.33
N PRO A 43 -18.66 -1.30 -3.53
CA PRO A 43 -19.52 -2.34 -4.03
C PRO A 43 -20.92 -1.75 -4.19
N GLU A 44 -21.37 -1.56 -5.43
CA GLU A 44 -22.79 -1.44 -5.74
C GLU A 44 -23.46 -2.82 -5.75
#